data_AF-A0A444HCT0-F1
#
_entry.id   AF-A0A444HCT0-F1
#
_cell.length_a   1.000
_cell.length_b   1.000
_cell.length_c   1.000
_cell.angle_alpha   90.00
_cell.angle_beta   90.00
_cell.angle_gamma   90.00
#
_symmetry.space_group_name_H-M   'P 1'
#
loop_
_entity.id
_entity.type
_entity.pdbx_description
1 polymer ?
#
loop_
_entity_poly.entity_id
_entity_poly.type
_entity_poly.pdbx_seq_one_letter_code
_entity_poly.pdbx_strand_id
1 'polypeptide(L)'
;MKFGKTIKIFLIDGDPNGRMTCELSNWTGKAYKIPRIKIKDCSDREDLNSTGVYLLFGKDQDNNDQVYIGEAESVLKRLNQHLTQKDFWNEAIVFINKDENLNKAHIKYLENRLHNIAKSANRYSIENFIIPTKSSISESDTAEMEEYLENIKMLVSTLGHKLFDEKREIKPLIKQQTFYIKAARGADAQGEPTSEGFVVFKGSKASLDTVNSVTPSFINFRNSLINKEVLKSDGNVYVFTDDYIFSSPSTAAVVVMGRNANGLTEWKMISGQTLKEYEANDQTKILIDKL
;
A
#
# COMPACT_ATOMS: atom_id res chain seq x y z
N MET A 1 11.87 -11.31 -16.39
CA MET A 1 11.92 -12.55 -15.58
C MET A 1 11.96 -12.13 -14.11
N LYS A 2 11.14 -12.70 -13.22
CA LYS A 2 11.21 -12.38 -11.78
C LYS A 2 12.19 -13.34 -11.11
N PHE A 3 13.12 -12.82 -10.32
CA PHE A 3 14.11 -13.62 -9.59
C PHE A 3 13.84 -13.51 -8.09
N GLY A 4 14.19 -14.55 -7.33
CA GLY A 4 14.20 -14.49 -5.88
C GLY A 4 15.17 -13.41 -5.40
N LYS A 5 14.81 -12.71 -4.32
CA LYS A 5 15.67 -11.70 -3.69
C LYS A 5 15.88 -12.06 -2.22
N THR A 6 17.12 -11.92 -1.76
CA THR A 6 17.48 -12.10 -0.35
C THR A 6 17.51 -10.75 0.33
N ILE A 7 16.74 -10.62 1.41
CA ILE A 7 16.71 -9.45 2.27
C ILE A 7 17.40 -9.80 3.59
N LYS A 8 18.42 -9.05 3.96
CA LYS A 8 19.12 -9.19 5.24
C LYS A 8 18.62 -8.11 6.20
N ILE A 9 17.93 -8.54 7.25
CA ILE A 9 17.51 -7.67 8.35
C ILE A 9 18.49 -7.85 9.50
N PHE A 10 18.95 -6.74 10.06
CA PHE A 10 19.81 -6.72 11.23
C PHE A 10 19.20 -5.84 12.31
N LEU A 11 18.85 -6.45 13.45
CA LEU A 11 18.29 -5.76 14.61
C LEU A 11 19.43 -5.13 15.39
N ILE A 12 19.61 -3.81 15.25
CA ILE A 12 20.74 -3.07 15.85
C ILE A 12 20.71 -3.20 17.37
N ASP A 13 19.52 -3.08 17.95
CA ASP A 13 19.34 -3.08 19.40
C ASP A 13 19.04 -4.49 19.96
N GLY A 14 19.04 -5.53 19.11
CA GLY A 14 18.59 -6.88 19.48
C GLY A 14 17.08 -6.98 19.79
N ASP A 15 16.32 -5.92 19.53
CA ASP A 15 14.88 -5.80 19.78
C ASP A 15 14.15 -5.61 18.44
N PRO A 16 13.12 -6.42 18.12
CA PRO A 16 12.30 -6.23 16.91
C PRO A 16 11.55 -4.90 16.87
N ASN A 17 11.34 -4.24 18.01
CA ASN A 17 10.73 -2.90 18.10
C ASN A 17 11.78 -1.77 18.19
N GLY A 18 13.07 -2.11 18.15
CA GLY A 18 14.19 -1.17 18.17
C GLY A 18 14.59 -0.70 16.78
N ARG A 19 15.81 -0.17 16.68
CA ARG A 19 16.42 0.22 15.40
C ARG A 19 16.81 -1.03 14.63
N MET A 20 16.62 -1.01 13.32
CA MET A 20 17.11 -2.08 12.44
C MET A 20 17.56 -1.54 11.09
N THR A 21 18.44 -2.30 10.46
CA THR A 21 18.83 -2.09 9.06
C THR A 21 18.32 -3.20 8.18
N CYS A 22 18.07 -2.87 6.92
CA CYS A 22 17.58 -3.79 5.92
C CYS A 22 18.34 -3.57 4.60
N GLU A 23 18.89 -4.64 4.04
CA GLU A 23 19.69 -4.60 2.81
C GLU A 23 19.28 -5.73 1.86
N LEU A 24 19.41 -5.47 0.55
CA LEU A 24 19.27 -6.49 -0.49
C LEU A 24 20.64 -7.02 -0.88
N SER A 25 20.73 -8.32 -1.14
CA SER A 25 21.93 -8.91 -1.73
C SER A 25 22.25 -8.25 -3.08
N ASN A 26 23.52 -7.89 -3.29
CA ASN A 26 24.04 -7.23 -4.49
C ASN A 26 23.47 -5.82 -4.77
N TRP A 27 22.91 -5.15 -3.76
CA TRP A 27 22.48 -3.77 -3.84
C TRP A 27 23.34 -2.88 -2.93
N THR A 28 23.71 -1.70 -3.44
CA THR A 28 24.51 -0.69 -2.72
C THR A 28 23.67 0.13 -1.74
N GLY A 29 22.35 0.13 -1.92
CA GLY A 29 21.43 0.79 -1.00
C GLY A 29 21.35 0.10 0.36
N LYS A 30 21.02 0.91 1.37
CA LYS A 30 20.81 0.46 2.75
C LYS A 30 19.60 1.19 3.32
N ALA A 31 18.69 0.42 3.89
CA ALA A 31 17.53 0.95 4.57
C ALA A 31 17.72 0.91 6.09
N TYR A 32 17.19 1.91 6.78
CA TYR A 32 17.01 1.90 8.22
C TYR A 32 15.53 1.98 8.55
N LYS A 33 15.09 1.25 9.56
CA LYS A 33 13.79 1.43 10.21
C LYS A 33 14.05 1.86 11.65
N ILE A 34 13.58 3.05 12.00
CA ILE A 34 13.92 3.73 13.24
C ILE A 34 12.63 4.20 13.93
N PRO A 35 12.29 3.66 15.11
CA PRO A 35 11.23 4.23 15.93
C PRO A 35 11.55 5.68 16.26
N ARG A 36 10.56 6.58 16.25
CA ARG A 36 10.76 8.01 16.54
C ARG A 36 11.54 8.24 17.84
N ILE A 37 11.19 7.47 18.88
CA ILE A 37 11.81 7.57 20.20
C ILE A 37 13.31 7.21 20.21
N LYS A 38 13.80 6.56 19.13
CA LYS A 38 15.19 6.10 18.96
C LYS A 38 16.02 6.97 18.01
N ILE A 39 15.46 8.04 17.46
CA ILE A 39 16.17 8.92 16.50
C ILE A 39 17.42 9.57 17.13
N LYS A 40 17.35 9.95 18.41
CA LYS A 40 18.50 10.53 19.12
C LYS A 40 19.62 9.51 19.36
N ASP A 41 19.28 8.23 19.46
CA ASP A 41 20.24 7.15 19.69
C ASP A 41 21.06 6.86 18.42
N CYS A 42 20.62 7.32 17.24
CA CYS A 42 21.26 7.10 15.95
C CYS A 42 22.53 7.92 15.69
N SER A 43 23.04 8.68 16.66
CA SER A 43 24.35 9.34 16.54
C SER A 43 25.50 8.35 16.41
N ASP A 44 25.29 7.08 16.77
CA ASP A 44 26.22 5.96 16.56
C ASP A 44 26.24 5.41 15.12
N ARG A 45 25.48 6.00 14.20
CA ARG A 45 25.39 5.61 12.78
C ARG A 45 25.86 6.74 11.88
N GLU A 46 27.15 6.76 11.58
CA GLU A 46 27.77 7.82 10.79
C GLU A 46 27.18 7.92 9.37
N ASP A 47 26.80 6.79 8.77
CA ASP A 47 26.20 6.71 7.44
C ASP A 47 24.81 7.37 7.34
N LEU A 48 24.11 7.61 8.46
CA LEU A 48 22.88 8.42 8.45
C LEU A 48 23.14 9.93 8.26
N ASN A 49 24.40 10.38 8.34
CA ASN A 49 24.76 11.74 7.98
C ASN A 49 24.91 11.94 6.46
N SER A 50 24.86 10.87 5.68
CA SER A 50 24.94 10.90 4.23
C SER A 50 23.63 11.34 3.57
N THR A 51 23.73 11.55 2.27
CA THR A 51 22.61 11.89 1.39
C THR A 51 21.61 10.73 1.24
N GLY A 52 20.31 11.03 1.34
CA GLY A 52 19.28 10.00 1.19
C GLY A 52 17.86 10.53 1.13
N VAL A 53 16.92 9.59 1.07
CA VAL A 53 15.47 9.83 1.16
C VAL A 53 14.91 9.13 2.40
N TYR A 54 13.83 9.67 2.96
CA TYR A 54 13.19 9.12 4.14
C TYR A 54 11.67 9.25 4.08
N LEU A 55 11.01 8.37 4.81
CA LEU A 55 9.57 8.24 4.94
C LEU A 55 9.24 8.30 6.43
N LEU A 56 8.36 9.23 6.83
CA LEU A 56 7.87 9.32 8.21
C LEU A 56 6.45 8.78 8.24
N PHE A 57 6.25 7.66 8.92
CA PHE A 57 4.97 6.97 9.04
C PHE A 57 4.28 7.32 10.35
N GLY A 58 2.96 7.45 10.27
CA GLY A 58 2.11 7.79 11.38
C GLY A 58 0.64 7.61 11.03
N LYS A 59 -0.21 8.30 11.77
CA LYS A 59 -1.66 8.30 11.54
C LYS A 59 -2.23 9.70 11.62
N ASP A 60 -3.28 9.94 10.86
CA ASP A 60 -4.07 11.17 10.94
C ASP A 60 -5.04 11.16 12.14
N GLN A 61 -5.81 12.24 12.28
CA GLN A 61 -6.78 12.40 13.38
C GLN A 61 -7.93 11.37 13.31
N ASP A 62 -8.22 10.85 12.12
CA ASP A 62 -9.24 9.83 11.87
C ASP A 62 -8.66 8.40 11.95
N ASN A 63 -7.41 8.27 12.44
CA ASN A 63 -6.68 7.02 12.61
C ASN A 63 -6.40 6.27 11.28
N ASN A 64 -6.48 6.98 10.14
CA ASN A 64 -6.02 6.47 8.85
C ASN A 64 -4.49 6.61 8.75
N ASP A 65 -3.87 5.77 7.93
CA ASP A 65 -2.43 5.79 7.76
C ASP A 65 -1.96 7.05 7.02
N GLN A 66 -0.90 7.67 7.52
CA GLN A 66 -0.37 8.93 7.01
C GLN A 66 1.15 8.83 6.81
N VAL A 67 1.66 9.50 5.78
CA VAL A 67 3.09 9.54 5.49
C VAL A 67 3.57 10.94 5.10
N TYR A 68 4.81 11.25 5.48
CA TYR A 68 5.60 12.35 4.91
C TYR A 68 6.82 11.78 4.19
N ILE A 69 7.08 12.25 2.98
CA ILE A 69 8.20 11.81 2.13
C ILE A 69 9.17 12.98 2.02
N GLY A 70 10.45 12.73 2.30
CA GLY A 70 11.46 13.78 2.28
C GLY A 70 12.81 13.33 1.77
N GLU A 71 13.62 14.29 1.33
CA GLU A 71 15.05 14.12 1.04
C GLU A 71 15.92 14.95 2.00
N ALA A 72 17.18 14.53 2.15
CA ALA A 72 18.22 15.34 2.79
C ALA A 72 19.62 14.95 2.33
N GLU A 73 20.54 15.93 2.31
CA GLU A 73 21.99 15.68 2.19
C GLU A 73 22.61 15.19 3.50
N SER A 74 21.88 15.38 4.62
CA SER A 74 22.19 14.79 5.92
C SER A 74 20.90 14.35 6.58
N VAL A 75 20.60 13.05 6.48
CA VAL A 75 19.31 12.50 6.91
C VAL A 75 19.14 12.62 8.42
N LEU A 76 20.14 12.25 9.22
CA LEU A 76 20.04 12.31 10.69
C LEU A 76 19.75 13.74 11.18
N LYS A 77 20.41 14.74 10.61
CA LYS A 77 20.16 16.15 10.93
C LYS A 77 18.72 16.54 10.61
N ARG A 78 18.21 16.10 9.45
CA ARG A 78 16.84 16.39 9.03
C ARG A 78 15.79 15.68 9.89
N LEU A 79 16.02 14.42 10.27
CA LEU A 79 15.14 13.69 11.18
C LEU A 79 15.06 14.35 12.56
N ASN A 80 16.19 14.82 13.09
CA ASN A 80 16.21 15.56 14.36
C ASN A 80 15.41 16.87 14.29
N GLN A 81 15.42 17.58 13.16
CA GLN A 81 14.55 18.75 12.96
C GLN A 81 13.05 18.38 12.99
N HIS A 82 12.69 17.24 12.38
CA HIS A 82 11.29 16.77 12.37
C HIS A 82 10.78 16.39 13.76
N LEU A 83 11.64 16.01 14.71
CA LEU A 83 11.23 15.71 16.08
C LEU A 83 10.49 16.87 16.77
N THR A 84 10.80 18.11 16.40
CA THR A 84 10.14 19.32 16.95
C THR A 84 9.15 19.96 15.99
N GLN A 85 9.20 19.63 14.69
CA GLN A 85 8.37 20.25 13.66
C GLN A 85 7.10 19.47 13.33
N LYS A 86 7.07 18.16 13.60
CA LYS A 86 5.96 17.26 13.24
C LYS A 86 5.73 16.22 14.32
N ASP A 87 4.49 16.06 14.78
CA ASP A 87 4.10 15.14 15.85
C ASP A 87 3.35 13.89 15.36
N PHE A 88 2.74 13.92 14.16
CA PHE A 88 1.91 12.83 13.62
C PHE A 88 2.63 11.48 13.46
N TRP A 89 3.95 11.49 13.26
CA TRP A 89 4.73 10.31 12.90
C TRP A 89 5.35 9.63 14.12
N ASN A 90 5.48 8.30 14.08
CA ASN A 90 6.05 7.47 15.15
C ASN A 90 7.18 6.56 14.66
N GLU A 91 7.40 6.45 13.35
CA GLU A 91 8.41 5.59 12.74
C GLU A 91 9.01 6.26 11.49
N ALA A 92 10.32 6.11 11.30
CA ALA A 92 11.01 6.56 10.10
C ALA A 92 11.61 5.36 9.35
N ILE A 93 11.45 5.34 8.03
CA ILE A 93 12.24 4.49 7.13
C ILE A 93 13.14 5.38 6.29
N VAL A 94 14.45 5.11 6.31
CA VAL A 94 15.47 5.90 5.63
C VAL A 94 16.15 5.02 4.59
N PHE A 95 16.49 5.60 3.44
CA PHE A 95 17.30 4.97 2.39
C PHE A 95 18.51 5.84 2.07
N ILE A 96 19.70 5.22 2.18
CA ILE A 96 21.00 5.82 1.86
C ILE A 96 21.78 4.87 0.93
N ASN A 97 22.94 5.31 0.45
CA ASN A 97 23.89 4.44 -0.25
C ASN A 97 25.14 4.18 0.58
N LYS A 98 25.63 2.93 0.56
CA LYS A 98 26.85 2.53 1.28
C LYS A 98 28.14 3.09 0.67
N ASP A 99 28.08 3.48 -0.60
CA ASP A 99 29.20 3.96 -1.42
C ASP A 99 29.10 5.47 -1.72
N GLU A 100 28.19 6.18 -1.05
CA GLU A 100 27.97 7.63 -1.20
C GLU A 100 27.62 8.11 -2.63
N ASN A 101 27.17 7.22 -3.52
CA ASN A 101 26.82 7.57 -4.91
C ASN A 101 25.47 8.32 -5.10
N LEU A 102 24.76 8.65 -4.01
CA LEU A 102 23.56 9.51 -4.08
C LEU A 102 23.93 10.98 -3.91
N ASN A 103 23.61 11.79 -4.92
CA ASN A 103 23.76 13.24 -4.88
C ASN A 103 22.40 13.95 -4.74
N LYS A 104 22.45 15.29 -4.66
CA LYS A 104 21.25 16.13 -4.51
C LYS A 104 20.24 16.00 -5.64
N ALA A 105 20.70 15.79 -6.87
CA ALA A 105 19.81 15.61 -8.02
C ALA A 105 19.08 14.26 -7.93
N HIS A 106 19.80 13.20 -7.54
CA HIS A 106 19.27 11.84 -7.36
C HIS A 106 18.17 11.79 -6.30
N ILE A 107 18.42 12.32 -5.11
CA ILE A 107 17.42 12.28 -4.02
C ILE A 107 16.16 13.10 -4.31
N LYS A 108 16.28 14.24 -5.02
CA LYS A 108 15.12 15.02 -5.48
C LYS A 108 14.31 14.26 -6.53
N TYR A 109 15.00 13.57 -7.44
CA TYR A 109 14.34 12.69 -8.40
C TYR A 109 13.57 11.57 -7.69
N LEU A 110 14.21 10.87 -6.74
CA LEU A 110 13.61 9.81 -5.94
C LEU A 110 12.43 10.32 -5.10
N GLU A 111 12.57 11.43 -4.36
CA GLU A 111 11.52 12.03 -3.54
C GLU A 111 10.26 12.33 -4.37
N ASN A 112 10.42 12.97 -5.54
CA ASN A 112 9.30 13.23 -6.45
C ASN A 112 8.65 11.93 -6.95
N ARG A 113 9.46 10.94 -7.35
CA ARG A 113 8.96 9.66 -7.84
C ARG A 113 8.21 8.90 -6.76
N LEU A 114 8.75 8.79 -5.55
CA LEU A 114 8.12 8.18 -4.39
C LEU A 114 6.80 8.88 -4.06
N HIS A 115 6.80 10.21 -4.05
CA HIS A 115 5.59 11.00 -3.82
C HIS A 115 4.50 10.71 -4.86
N ASN A 116 4.84 10.68 -6.15
CA ASN A 116 3.87 10.41 -7.21
C ASN A 116 3.33 8.98 -7.14
N ILE A 117 4.19 8.00 -6.86
CA ILE A 117 3.77 6.59 -6.71
C ILE A 117 2.85 6.43 -5.50
N ALA A 118 3.20 7.02 -4.36
CA ALA A 118 2.34 7.02 -3.17
C ALA A 118 0.97 7.64 -3.46
N LYS A 119 0.96 8.78 -4.17
CA LYS A 119 -0.27 9.47 -4.56
C LYS A 119 -1.13 8.62 -5.50
N SER A 120 -0.51 7.94 -6.46
CA SER A 120 -1.20 7.04 -7.39
C SER A 120 -1.75 5.78 -6.69
N ALA A 121 -1.02 5.22 -5.73
CA ALA A 121 -1.45 4.06 -4.95
C ALA A 121 -2.63 4.41 -4.02
N ASN A 122 -2.70 5.67 -3.55
CA ASN A 122 -3.79 6.20 -2.74
C ASN A 122 -4.13 5.33 -1.50
N ARG A 123 -3.09 4.87 -0.80
CA ARG A 123 -3.19 4.04 0.41
C ARG A 123 -2.94 4.79 1.72
N TYR A 124 -2.17 5.87 1.65
CA TYR A 124 -1.83 6.72 2.79
C TYR A 124 -2.22 8.15 2.48
N SER A 125 -2.64 8.89 3.50
CA SER A 125 -2.71 10.36 3.41
C SER A 125 -1.29 10.91 3.32
N ILE A 126 -1.01 11.78 2.35
CA ILE A 126 0.32 12.37 2.13
C ILE A 126 0.36 13.76 2.76
N GLU A 127 1.25 13.94 3.73
CA GLU A 127 1.41 15.18 4.51
C GLU A 127 2.22 16.27 3.77
N ASN A 128 2.86 15.93 2.65
CA ASN A 128 3.58 16.92 1.85
C ASN A 128 2.61 17.98 1.29
N PHE A 129 2.67 19.22 1.82
CA PHE A 129 1.86 20.34 1.32
C PHE A 129 2.17 20.74 -0.13
N ILE A 130 3.36 20.42 -0.62
CA ILE A 130 3.84 20.77 -1.97
C ILE A 130 4.38 19.49 -2.62
N ILE A 131 4.06 19.31 -3.90
CA ILE A 131 4.64 18.23 -4.72
C ILE A 131 6.15 18.48 -4.83
N PRO A 132 7.00 17.54 -4.40
CA PRO A 132 8.46 17.69 -4.48
C PRO A 132 8.93 17.98 -5.91
N THR A 133 9.95 18.83 -6.07
CA THR A 133 10.49 19.15 -7.40
C THR A 133 11.24 17.96 -8.00
N LYS A 134 11.04 17.69 -9.30
CA LYS A 134 11.76 16.63 -10.02
C LYS A 134 13.00 17.20 -10.71
N SER A 135 14.19 16.78 -10.27
CA SER A 135 15.44 17.13 -10.94
C SER A 135 15.55 16.46 -12.31
N SER A 136 16.21 17.13 -13.26
CA SER A 136 16.64 16.50 -14.52
C SER A 136 18.00 15.84 -14.29
N ILE A 137 18.09 14.54 -14.60
CA ILE A 137 19.30 13.72 -14.50
C ILE A 137 19.55 13.01 -15.84
N SER A 138 20.72 12.40 -16.03
CA SER A 138 21.03 11.73 -17.29
C SER A 138 20.12 10.51 -17.52
N GLU A 139 20.08 9.98 -18.74
CA GLU A 139 19.37 8.73 -19.04
C GLU A 139 19.91 7.57 -18.20
N SER A 140 21.23 7.48 -18.05
CA SER A 140 21.90 6.45 -17.24
C SER A 140 21.49 6.56 -15.77
N ASP A 141 21.54 7.76 -15.19
CA ASP A 141 21.15 7.98 -13.79
C ASP A 141 19.66 7.71 -13.60
N THR A 142 18.83 8.05 -14.59
CA THR A 142 17.39 7.73 -14.56
C THR A 142 17.18 6.23 -14.45
N ALA A 143 17.84 5.43 -15.30
CA ALA A 143 17.72 3.97 -15.26
C ALA A 143 18.16 3.40 -13.89
N GLU A 144 19.26 3.90 -13.32
CA GLU A 144 19.74 3.48 -12.00
C GLU A 144 18.76 3.88 -10.88
N MET A 145 18.22 5.10 -10.91
CA MET A 145 17.26 5.56 -9.91
C MET A 145 15.93 4.81 -9.98
N GLU A 146 15.49 4.39 -11.16
CA GLU A 146 14.31 3.52 -11.30
C GLU A 146 14.55 2.13 -10.69
N GLU A 147 15.73 1.54 -10.89
CA GLU A 147 16.08 0.28 -10.23
C GLU A 147 16.15 0.45 -8.70
N TYR A 148 16.77 1.52 -8.23
CA TYR A 148 16.84 1.86 -6.81
C TYR A 148 15.43 2.02 -6.22
N LEU A 149 14.52 2.68 -6.95
CA LEU A 149 13.13 2.90 -6.57
C LEU A 149 12.35 1.58 -6.42
N GLU A 150 12.52 0.62 -7.33
CA GLU A 150 11.89 -0.70 -7.20
C GLU A 150 12.37 -1.45 -5.94
N ASN A 151 13.65 -1.31 -5.60
CA ASN A 151 14.19 -1.86 -4.35
C ASN A 151 13.62 -1.14 -3.11
N ILE A 152 13.48 0.20 -3.14
CA ILE A 152 12.79 0.94 -2.06
C ILE A 152 11.38 0.38 -1.87
N LYS A 153 10.57 0.29 -2.94
CA LYS A 153 9.18 -0.17 -2.87
C LYS A 153 9.07 -1.53 -2.18
N MET A 154 9.89 -2.47 -2.60
CA MET A 154 9.92 -3.81 -2.02
C MET A 154 10.33 -3.81 -0.54
N LEU A 155 11.35 -3.03 -0.18
CA LEU A 155 11.80 -2.95 1.21
C LEU A 155 10.78 -2.28 2.12
N VAL A 156 10.10 -1.22 1.66
CA VAL A 156 9.02 -0.57 2.43
C VAL A 156 7.87 -1.56 2.69
N SER A 157 7.45 -2.32 1.68
CA SER A 157 6.43 -3.36 1.83
C SER A 157 6.88 -4.52 2.73
N THR A 158 8.17 -4.87 2.70
CA THR A 158 8.75 -5.90 3.59
C THR A 158 8.82 -5.41 5.04
N LEU A 159 9.07 -4.12 5.26
CA LEU A 159 9.16 -3.50 6.58
C LEU A 159 7.79 -3.17 7.19
N GLY A 160 6.71 -3.52 6.49
CA GLY A 160 5.33 -3.50 7.00
C GLY A 160 4.44 -2.40 6.43
N HIS A 161 4.91 -1.62 5.46
CA HIS A 161 4.14 -0.47 4.92
C HIS A 161 3.77 -0.68 3.47
N LYS A 162 2.48 -0.60 3.17
CA LYS A 162 1.94 -0.83 1.81
C LYS A 162 1.89 0.44 0.96
N LEU A 163 2.74 1.42 1.26
CA LEU A 163 2.66 2.78 0.73
C LEU A 163 2.65 2.86 -0.80
N PHE A 164 3.41 2.00 -1.45
CA PHE A 164 3.60 2.01 -2.90
C PHE A 164 2.94 0.84 -3.62
N ASP A 165 2.26 -0.04 -2.88
CA ASP A 165 1.58 -1.20 -3.45
C ASP A 165 0.28 -0.71 -4.09
N GLU A 166 0.01 -1.10 -5.33
CA GLU A 166 -1.29 -0.82 -5.94
C GLU A 166 -2.40 -1.58 -5.20
N LYS A 167 -3.63 -1.05 -5.22
CA LYS A 167 -4.79 -1.73 -4.61
C LYS A 167 -5.22 -2.98 -5.39
N ARG A 168 -4.80 -3.08 -6.65
CA ARG A 168 -4.96 -4.25 -7.51
C ARG A 168 -3.61 -4.92 -7.71
N GLU A 169 -3.61 -6.24 -7.76
CA GLU A 169 -2.45 -6.96 -8.28
C GLU A 169 -2.53 -6.91 -9.81
N ILE A 170 -1.66 -6.17 -10.49
CA ILE A 170 -1.52 -6.31 -11.95
C ILE A 170 -0.92 -7.69 -12.25
N LYS A 171 -1.78 -8.69 -12.32
CA LYS A 171 -1.46 -9.99 -12.91
C LYS A 171 -1.45 -9.83 -14.43
N PRO A 172 -0.53 -10.51 -15.16
CA PRO A 172 -0.59 -10.53 -16.62
C PRO A 172 -2.00 -10.97 -17.07
N LEU A 173 -2.49 -10.37 -18.16
CA LEU A 173 -3.87 -10.47 -18.71
C LEU A 173 -4.50 -11.88 -18.73
N ILE A 174 -3.69 -12.92 -18.62
CA ILE A 174 -4.05 -14.33 -18.69
C ILE A 174 -4.62 -14.88 -17.35
N LYS A 175 -4.51 -14.13 -16.24
CA LYS A 175 -5.01 -14.55 -14.90
C LYS A 175 -5.81 -13.48 -14.14
N GLN A 176 -6.54 -12.60 -14.82
CA GLN A 176 -7.53 -11.76 -14.12
C GLN A 176 -8.71 -12.64 -13.68
N GLN A 177 -8.76 -12.93 -12.38
CA GLN A 177 -9.82 -13.71 -11.75
C GLN A 177 -10.88 -12.73 -11.27
N THR A 178 -11.51 -12.05 -12.22
CA THR A 178 -12.57 -11.10 -11.91
C THR A 178 -13.84 -11.87 -11.58
N PHE A 179 -14.41 -11.57 -10.42
CA PHE A 179 -15.71 -12.01 -9.99
C PHE A 179 -16.70 -10.86 -10.05
N TYR A 180 -17.96 -11.22 -10.24
CA TYR A 180 -19.06 -10.32 -10.50
C TYR A 180 -20.18 -10.60 -9.52
N ILE A 181 -20.83 -9.54 -9.05
CA ILE A 181 -22.15 -9.59 -8.45
C ILE A 181 -23.09 -8.82 -9.36
N LYS A 182 -24.17 -9.46 -9.78
CA LYS A 182 -25.30 -8.80 -10.43
C LYS A 182 -26.58 -9.22 -9.71
N ALA A 183 -27.21 -8.28 -9.02
CA ALA A 183 -28.32 -8.57 -8.12
C ALA A 183 -29.43 -7.53 -8.22
N ALA A 184 -30.53 -7.82 -7.52
CA ALA A 184 -31.66 -6.90 -7.43
C ALA A 184 -31.23 -5.53 -6.85
N ARG A 185 -32.07 -4.52 -7.06
CA ARG A 185 -31.85 -3.13 -6.56
C ARG A 185 -30.60 -2.46 -7.14
N GLY A 186 -30.20 -2.83 -8.35
CA GLY A 186 -29.16 -2.15 -9.11
C GLY A 186 -27.72 -2.47 -8.71
N ALA A 187 -27.51 -3.43 -7.81
CA ALA A 187 -26.18 -3.91 -7.47
C ALA A 187 -25.53 -4.61 -8.68
N ASP A 188 -24.40 -4.08 -9.14
CA ASP A 188 -23.65 -4.55 -10.31
C ASP A 188 -22.17 -4.22 -10.09
N ALA A 189 -21.42 -5.17 -9.52
CA ALA A 189 -20.06 -4.94 -9.05
C ALA A 189 -19.09 -5.97 -9.59
N GLN A 190 -17.83 -5.55 -9.70
CA GLN A 190 -16.70 -6.37 -10.10
C GLN A 190 -15.64 -6.33 -9.02
N GLY A 191 -14.93 -7.43 -8.81
CA GLY A 191 -13.86 -7.49 -7.83
C GLY A 191 -13.02 -8.75 -7.95
N GLU A 192 -11.96 -8.83 -7.16
CA GLU A 192 -11.06 -9.98 -7.13
C GLU A 192 -10.53 -10.24 -5.71
N PRO A 193 -10.20 -11.50 -5.37
CA PRO A 193 -9.48 -11.80 -4.14
C PRO A 193 -8.02 -11.31 -4.24
N THR A 194 -7.52 -10.73 -3.16
CA THR A 194 -6.13 -10.30 -3.02
C THR A 194 -5.54 -10.88 -1.73
N SER A 195 -4.22 -10.76 -1.57
CA SER A 195 -3.55 -11.12 -0.31
C SER A 195 -4.01 -10.29 0.91
N GLU A 196 -4.71 -9.17 0.69
CA GLU A 196 -5.20 -8.25 1.73
C GLU A 196 -6.71 -8.37 1.99
N GLY A 197 -7.43 -9.19 1.23
CA GLY A 197 -8.87 -9.36 1.35
C GLY A 197 -9.55 -9.48 -0.01
N PHE A 198 -10.58 -8.66 -0.25
CA PHE A 198 -11.31 -8.66 -1.52
C PHE A 198 -11.47 -7.23 -2.03
N VAL A 199 -10.88 -6.94 -3.19
CA VAL A 199 -10.97 -5.61 -3.80
C VAL A 199 -12.23 -5.52 -4.66
N VAL A 200 -13.02 -4.47 -4.47
CA VAL A 200 -14.10 -4.09 -5.38
C VAL A 200 -13.61 -2.95 -6.25
N PHE A 201 -13.83 -3.08 -7.55
CA PHE A 201 -13.27 -2.17 -8.54
C PHE A 201 -14.03 -0.84 -8.57
N LYS A 202 -13.29 0.24 -8.78
CA LYS A 202 -13.81 1.55 -9.18
C LYS A 202 -14.83 1.41 -10.30
N GLY A 203 -15.95 2.14 -10.17
CA GLY A 203 -17.06 2.10 -11.11
C GLY A 203 -18.08 0.99 -10.86
N SER A 204 -17.80 0.05 -9.94
CA SER A 204 -18.79 -0.91 -9.45
C SER A 204 -19.99 -0.20 -8.81
N LYS A 205 -21.17 -0.83 -8.90
CA LYS A 205 -22.43 -0.30 -8.40
C LYS A 205 -22.91 -1.09 -7.18
N ALA A 206 -23.29 -0.37 -6.14
CA ALA A 206 -23.93 -0.91 -4.96
C ALA A 206 -25.40 -0.47 -4.90
N SER A 207 -26.26 -1.27 -4.29
CA SER A 207 -27.69 -0.93 -4.13
C SER A 207 -27.86 0.37 -3.37
N LEU A 208 -28.89 1.19 -3.67
CA LEU A 208 -29.12 2.43 -2.92
C LEU A 208 -29.48 2.14 -1.45
N ASP A 209 -30.45 1.25 -1.25
CA ASP A 209 -31.01 0.95 0.07
C ASP A 209 -30.50 -0.37 0.66
N THR A 210 -30.59 -0.46 1.99
CA THR A 210 -30.39 -1.71 2.74
C THR A 210 -31.72 -2.35 3.13
N VAL A 211 -31.77 -3.68 3.28
CA VAL A 211 -32.93 -4.35 3.90
C VAL A 211 -32.87 -4.26 5.42
N ASN A 212 -34.02 -4.35 6.09
CA ASN A 212 -34.14 -4.27 7.56
C ASN A 212 -33.32 -5.32 8.32
N SER A 213 -33.01 -6.46 7.69
CA SER A 213 -32.26 -7.55 8.34
C SER A 213 -30.74 -7.34 8.35
N VAL A 214 -30.22 -6.27 7.75
CA VAL A 214 -28.78 -5.95 7.79
C VAL A 214 -28.41 -5.50 9.21
N THR A 215 -27.29 -5.98 9.73
CA THR A 215 -26.87 -5.60 11.08
C THR A 215 -26.46 -4.12 11.16
N PRO A 216 -26.69 -3.45 12.31
CA PRO A 216 -26.31 -2.04 12.49
C PRO A 216 -24.82 -1.76 12.20
N SER A 217 -23.94 -2.71 12.50
CA SER A 217 -22.51 -2.61 12.19
C SER A 217 -22.23 -2.43 10.70
N PHE A 218 -22.89 -3.18 9.83
CA PHE A 218 -22.74 -3.04 8.37
C PHE A 218 -23.39 -1.77 7.85
N ILE A 219 -24.49 -1.31 8.44
CA ILE A 219 -25.11 -0.03 8.10
C ILE A 219 -24.14 1.12 8.42
N ASN A 220 -23.57 1.12 9.63
CA ASN A 220 -22.60 2.13 10.06
C ASN A 220 -21.35 2.11 9.18
N PHE A 221 -20.84 0.92 8.84
CA PHE A 221 -19.70 0.78 7.95
C PHE A 221 -20.00 1.33 6.55
N ARG A 222 -21.16 0.99 5.98
CA ARG A 222 -21.62 1.52 4.69
C ARG A 222 -21.75 3.04 4.72
N ASN A 223 -22.34 3.61 5.77
CA ASN A 223 -22.45 5.05 5.94
C ASN A 223 -21.07 5.72 6.04
N SER A 224 -20.10 5.07 6.70
CA SER A 224 -18.72 5.55 6.71
C SER A 224 -18.12 5.60 5.31
N LEU A 225 -18.40 4.63 4.44
CA LEU A 225 -17.91 4.65 3.06
C LEU A 225 -18.55 5.77 2.22
N ILE A 226 -19.82 6.08 2.48
CA ILE A 226 -20.53 7.19 1.84
C ILE A 226 -19.94 8.53 2.31
N ASN A 227 -19.75 8.70 3.62
CA ASN A 227 -19.17 9.91 4.20
C ASN A 227 -17.73 10.15 3.75
N LYS A 228 -16.96 9.07 3.53
CA LYS A 228 -15.60 9.12 2.97
C LYS A 228 -15.57 9.26 1.44
N GLU A 229 -16.72 9.47 0.80
CA GLU A 229 -16.89 9.54 -0.67
C GLU A 229 -16.38 8.32 -1.45
N VAL A 230 -16.14 7.17 -0.79
CA VAL A 230 -15.81 5.90 -1.44
C VAL A 230 -17.02 5.41 -2.23
N LEU A 231 -18.22 5.59 -1.66
CA LEU A 231 -19.50 5.34 -2.33
C LEU A 231 -20.22 6.66 -2.58
N LYS A 232 -20.45 6.99 -3.86
CA LYS A 232 -21.16 8.21 -4.26
C LYS A 232 -22.49 7.89 -4.93
N SER A 233 -23.54 8.61 -4.57
CA SER A 233 -24.87 8.40 -5.18
C SER A 233 -24.84 8.78 -6.65
N ASP A 234 -25.37 7.90 -7.51
CA ASP A 234 -25.55 8.12 -8.94
C ASP A 234 -26.92 7.56 -9.35
N GLY A 235 -27.93 8.45 -9.36
CA GLY A 235 -29.33 8.07 -9.56
C GLY A 235 -29.82 7.08 -8.49
N ASN A 236 -30.19 5.87 -8.91
CA ASN A 236 -30.77 4.84 -8.05
C ASN A 236 -29.74 3.82 -7.51
N VAL A 237 -28.45 4.13 -7.59
CA VAL A 237 -27.36 3.29 -7.09
C VAL A 237 -26.28 4.13 -6.43
N TYR A 238 -25.41 3.48 -5.67
CA TYR A 238 -24.10 4.04 -5.31
C TYR A 238 -23.03 3.52 -6.25
N VAL A 239 -22.03 4.33 -6.56
CA VAL A 239 -20.86 3.97 -7.38
C VAL A 239 -19.59 4.10 -6.57
N PHE A 240 -18.71 3.09 -6.67
CA PHE A 240 -17.37 3.14 -6.09
C PHE A 240 -16.49 4.16 -6.83
N THR A 241 -16.00 5.17 -6.14
CA THR A 241 -15.20 6.26 -6.71
C THR A 241 -13.73 5.88 -6.94
N ASP A 242 -13.25 4.89 -6.20
CA ASP A 242 -11.93 4.28 -6.28
C ASP A 242 -12.01 2.78 -5.97
N ASP A 243 -10.93 2.05 -6.21
CA ASP A 243 -10.81 0.68 -5.73
C ASP A 243 -10.84 0.63 -4.21
N TYR A 244 -11.59 -0.32 -3.68
CA TYR A 244 -11.75 -0.48 -2.24
C TYR A 244 -11.52 -1.93 -1.81
N ILE A 245 -10.56 -2.11 -0.90
CA ILE A 245 -10.23 -3.42 -0.33
C ILE A 245 -11.10 -3.65 0.91
N PHE A 246 -11.96 -4.66 0.84
CA PHE A 246 -12.73 -5.13 1.97
C PHE A 246 -11.97 -6.22 2.73
N SER A 247 -12.19 -6.30 4.04
CA SER A 247 -11.61 -7.33 4.91
C SER A 247 -12.01 -8.76 4.54
N SER A 248 -13.10 -8.94 3.79
CA SER A 248 -13.51 -10.24 3.28
C SER A 248 -14.43 -10.12 2.06
N PRO A 249 -14.54 -11.17 1.23
CA PRO A 249 -15.52 -11.23 0.15
C PRO A 249 -16.97 -11.04 0.64
N SER A 250 -17.28 -11.54 1.84
CA SER A 250 -18.63 -11.42 2.43
C SER A 250 -18.93 -9.98 2.84
N THR A 251 -17.98 -9.28 3.48
CA THR A 251 -18.11 -7.85 3.76
C THR A 251 -18.39 -7.06 2.48
N ALA A 252 -17.63 -7.34 1.42
CA ALA A 252 -17.82 -6.72 0.11
C ALA A 252 -19.23 -6.99 -0.46
N ALA A 253 -19.69 -8.25 -0.43
CA ALA A 253 -21.00 -8.62 -0.93
C ALA A 253 -22.14 -7.95 -0.15
N VAL A 254 -22.03 -7.86 1.18
CA VAL A 254 -23.03 -7.18 2.02
C VAL A 254 -23.14 -5.70 1.66
N VAL A 255 -22.00 -5.03 1.50
CA VAL A 255 -21.96 -3.61 1.12
C VAL A 255 -22.46 -3.40 -0.30
N VAL A 256 -22.09 -4.23 -1.26
CA VAL A 256 -22.57 -4.11 -2.65
C VAL A 256 -24.09 -4.34 -2.72
N MET A 257 -24.59 -5.39 -2.08
CA MET A 257 -25.97 -5.85 -2.26
C MET A 257 -26.97 -5.19 -1.31
N GLY A 258 -26.51 -4.54 -0.24
CA GLY A 258 -27.38 -3.95 0.78
C GLY A 258 -28.24 -4.99 1.52
N ARG A 259 -27.73 -6.21 1.67
CA ARG A 259 -28.36 -7.31 2.44
C ARG A 259 -27.29 -8.24 2.99
N ASN A 260 -27.64 -9.07 3.98
CA ASN A 260 -26.76 -10.17 4.37
C ASN A 260 -26.49 -11.08 3.16
N ALA A 261 -25.22 -11.39 2.93
CA ALA A 261 -24.76 -12.07 1.74
C ALA A 261 -23.51 -12.88 2.07
N ASN A 262 -23.43 -14.10 1.52
CA ASN A 262 -22.22 -14.92 1.62
C ASN A 262 -21.36 -14.67 0.39
N GLY A 263 -20.24 -13.98 0.58
CA GLY A 263 -19.36 -13.58 -0.53
C GLY A 263 -18.85 -14.77 -1.34
N LEU A 264 -18.59 -15.91 -0.70
CA LEU A 264 -18.07 -17.10 -1.37
C LEU A 264 -19.03 -17.65 -2.43
N THR A 265 -20.33 -17.40 -2.31
CA THR A 265 -21.36 -17.88 -3.26
C THR A 265 -21.92 -16.79 -4.16
N GLU A 266 -21.85 -15.53 -3.73
CA GLU A 266 -22.42 -14.39 -4.45
C GLU A 266 -21.47 -13.85 -5.52
N TRP A 267 -20.16 -13.84 -5.23
CA TRP A 267 -19.13 -13.49 -6.20
C TRP A 267 -18.93 -14.64 -7.20
N LYS A 268 -19.20 -14.38 -8.48
CA LYS A 268 -19.14 -15.40 -9.55
C LYS A 268 -18.34 -14.92 -10.75
N MET A 269 -17.57 -15.80 -11.38
CA MET A 269 -16.93 -15.51 -12.66
C MET A 269 -17.98 -15.43 -13.78
N ILE A 270 -17.59 -14.94 -14.96
CA ILE A 270 -18.44 -14.94 -16.17
C ILE A 270 -18.92 -16.35 -16.52
N SER A 271 -18.12 -17.38 -16.22
CA SER A 271 -18.48 -18.79 -16.40
C SER A 271 -19.60 -19.28 -15.47
N GLY A 272 -20.00 -18.49 -14.47
CA GLY A 272 -20.93 -18.87 -13.42
C GLY A 272 -20.29 -19.54 -12.21
N GLN A 273 -19.00 -19.90 -12.29
CA GLN A 273 -18.24 -20.49 -11.17
C GLN A 273 -18.18 -19.51 -10.00
N THR A 274 -18.55 -19.97 -8.81
CA THR A 274 -18.49 -19.19 -7.56
C THR A 274 -17.07 -19.06 -7.03
N LEU A 275 -16.81 -18.05 -6.21
CA LEU A 275 -15.53 -17.92 -5.51
C LEU A 275 -15.20 -19.16 -4.67
N LYS A 276 -16.20 -19.77 -4.02
CA LYS A 276 -16.03 -21.02 -3.27
C LYS A 276 -15.50 -22.17 -4.14
N GLU A 277 -16.10 -22.37 -5.30
CA GLU A 277 -15.70 -23.42 -6.24
C GLU A 277 -14.32 -23.14 -6.84
N TYR A 278 -14.03 -21.86 -7.12
CA TYR A 278 -12.73 -21.43 -7.61
C TYR A 278 -11.62 -21.80 -6.61
N GLU A 279 -11.77 -21.41 -5.35
CA GLU A 279 -10.78 -21.66 -4.29
C GLU A 279 -10.58 -23.16 -4.02
N ALA A 280 -11.65 -23.97 -4.08
CA ALA A 280 -11.58 -25.42 -3.92
C ALA A 280 -10.86 -26.12 -5.09
N ASN A 281 -11.08 -25.65 -6.32
CA ASN A 281 -10.47 -26.23 -7.52
C ASN A 281 -8.97 -25.90 -7.63
N ASP A 282 -8.54 -24.74 -7.16
CA ASP A 282 -7.10 -24.39 -7.10
C ASP A 282 -6.35 -25.29 -6.10
N GLN A 283 -6.96 -25.66 -4.97
CA GLN A 283 -6.38 -26.63 -4.03
C GLN A 283 -6.18 -28.01 -4.65
N THR A 284 -7.09 -28.42 -5.54
CA THR A 284 -7.03 -29.73 -6.20
C THR A 284 -5.89 -29.79 -7.23
N LYS A 285 -5.62 -28.68 -7.94
CA LYS A 285 -4.46 -28.58 -8.85
C LYS A 285 -3.11 -28.61 -8.12
N ILE A 286 -3.01 -27.93 -6.98
CA ILE A 286 -1.77 -27.91 -6.18
C ILE A 286 -1.42 -29.30 -5.62
N LEU A 287 -2.41 -30.16 -5.38
CA LEU A 287 -2.19 -31.51 -4.88
C LEU A 287 -1.68 -32.47 -5.97
N ILE A 288 -2.06 -32.24 -7.23
CA ILE A 288 -1.66 -33.07 -8.37
C ILE A 288 -0.24 -32.73 -8.84
N ASP A 289 0.16 -31.46 -8.78
CA ASP A 289 1.52 -31.02 -9.15
C ASP A 289 2.60 -31.33 -8.08
N LYS A 290 2.22 -31.97 -6.98
CA LYS A 290 3.13 -32.42 -5.90
C LYS A 290 3.33 -33.95 -5.84
N LEU A 291 2.83 -34.68 -6.83
CA LEU A 291 3.04 -36.12 -7.04
C LEU A 291 3.88 -36.35 -8.31
#